data_AF-A0A939FTB0-F1
#
_entry.id   AF-A0A939FTB0-F1
#
_cell.length_a   1.000
_cell.length_b   1.000
_cell.length_c   1.000
_cell.angle_alpha   90.00
_cell.angle_beta   90.00
_cell.angle_gamma   90.00
#
_symmetry.space_group_name_H-M   'P 1'
#
loop_
_entity.id
_entity.type
_entity.pdbx_description
1 polymer ?
#
loop_
_entity_poly.entity_id
_entity_poly.type
_entity_poly.pdbx_seq_one_letter_code
_entity_poly.pdbx_strand_id
1 'polypeptide(L)'
;MRLAIFLFYDLENQVSDHVLYLLGRFADHVDRLMVVSNGPLSEDGESRLLQYADEIFIRPNTGFDVGGYRDGLREVGFENLGDFDEVVLFNYTVFGPVFDLGEMFDSMSKLDIDFWGLTEFKDKNKEFLQSYFLVTRKSLHSTAAYRDYWESMPEIKTIDDSIHLHEFRFTPHFVERGFRKQAYIQNSADWQGNTTLVDLPALLDKRLPLIKYRAFNFNEQAIERRGGLLAEDNFRTLAEKTDYPVDLAWEYIISQTQVDDIISNITRAAIVDHPPMSGKAQSALDRAKVFVSIEETDHDELDRLLNFFSHLRTEQLFAVSSNRAIADKIAQKGWRAEMAVRPMTGAPILAYEAEIDALVGENDIVFNLSCFDRDRKNYRLRDFMIENYWATLASERAIAAIASQFDRVERVGLIFAPTESVFGRTTRVEPLCPQASNWDFDAYPPYAQRALGQANWPWRGNAALAGRLVKDVKFLCRLSEMHKLFNHRAAPKVAGIEGVIAEIARRSGYAAKLAVTTEQCIKLIPRWSLSERKFRDATEQQAQRLRDAAPQ
;
A
#
# COMPACT_ATOMS: atom_id res chain seq x y z
N MET A 1 -4.01 2.92 -39.14
CA MET A 1 -3.23 3.84 -38.27
C MET A 1 -3.97 4.09 -36.96
N ARG A 2 -3.29 4.00 -35.82
CA ARG A 2 -3.85 4.29 -34.48
C ARG A 2 -3.09 5.43 -33.81
N LEU A 3 -3.84 6.36 -33.24
CA LEU A 3 -3.34 7.38 -32.34
C LEU A 3 -3.62 6.96 -30.89
N ALA A 4 -2.61 7.03 -30.03
CA ALA A 4 -2.75 6.90 -28.59
C ALA A 4 -2.59 8.27 -27.91
N ILE A 5 -3.53 8.64 -27.06
CA ILE A 5 -3.43 9.76 -26.13
C ILE A 5 -3.42 9.17 -24.72
N PHE A 6 -2.23 9.15 -24.12
CA PHE A 6 -2.00 8.65 -22.78
C PHE A 6 -2.03 9.79 -21.79
N LEU A 7 -2.90 9.72 -20.79
CA LEU A 7 -2.89 10.68 -19.69
C LEU A 7 -1.98 10.21 -18.55
N PHE A 8 -1.14 11.12 -18.07
CA PHE A 8 -0.24 10.92 -16.94
C PHE A 8 -0.43 12.00 -15.86
N TYR A 9 -0.35 11.61 -14.59
CA TYR A 9 -0.25 12.48 -13.42
C TYR A 9 0.52 11.77 -12.32
N ASP A 10 1.41 12.48 -11.64
CA ASP A 10 2.02 12.02 -10.39
C ASP A 10 2.14 13.20 -9.41
N LEU A 11 1.94 12.93 -8.11
CA LEU A 11 1.98 13.97 -7.09
C LEU A 11 3.39 14.54 -6.86
N GLU A 12 4.42 13.72 -7.05
CA GLU A 12 5.84 14.08 -6.86
C GLU A 12 6.54 14.39 -8.18
N ASN A 13 5.79 14.47 -9.29
CA ASN A 13 6.28 14.67 -10.66
C ASN A 13 7.28 13.58 -11.10
N GLN A 14 7.14 12.36 -10.59
CA GLN A 14 8.00 11.23 -10.91
C GLN A 14 7.30 10.26 -11.86
N VAL A 15 7.99 9.88 -12.93
CA VAL A 15 7.51 8.83 -13.84
C VAL A 15 7.84 7.46 -13.25
N SER A 16 6.81 6.70 -12.92
CA SER A 16 6.94 5.37 -12.34
C SER A 16 7.22 4.30 -13.41
N ASP A 17 7.97 3.28 -13.04
CA ASP A 17 8.46 2.27 -14.00
C ASP A 17 7.33 1.43 -14.62
N HIS A 18 6.20 1.27 -13.92
CA HIS A 18 5.01 0.62 -14.48
C HIS A 18 4.43 1.39 -15.67
N VAL A 19 4.53 2.72 -15.69
CA VAL A 19 4.09 3.56 -16.81
C VAL A 19 5.00 3.35 -18.01
N LEU A 20 6.31 3.31 -17.80
CA LEU A 20 7.27 3.03 -18.88
C LEU A 20 7.07 1.63 -19.45
N TYR A 21 6.85 0.64 -18.59
CA TYR A 21 6.50 -0.71 -19.03
C TYR A 21 5.21 -0.70 -19.87
N LEU A 22 4.16 0.00 -19.42
CA LEU A 22 2.91 0.14 -20.15
C LEU A 22 3.13 0.77 -21.53
N LEU A 23 3.78 1.93 -21.58
CA LEU A 23 3.98 2.70 -22.83
C LEU A 23 4.88 1.97 -23.81
N GLY A 24 5.96 1.33 -23.33
CA GLY A 24 6.86 0.57 -24.19
C GLY A 24 6.18 -0.60 -24.89
N ARG A 25 5.17 -1.22 -24.25
CA ARG A 25 4.38 -2.28 -24.88
C ARG A 25 3.25 -1.73 -25.76
N PHE A 26 2.72 -0.55 -25.45
CA PHE A 26 1.72 0.11 -26.29
C PHE A 26 2.29 0.66 -27.60
N ALA A 27 3.55 1.14 -27.58
CA ALA A 27 4.24 1.69 -28.74
C ALA A 27 4.26 0.71 -29.93
N ASP A 28 4.33 -0.59 -29.69
CA ASP A 28 4.30 -1.64 -30.73
C ASP A 28 2.94 -1.75 -31.46
N HIS A 29 1.87 -1.13 -30.95
CA HIS A 29 0.51 -1.26 -31.46
C HIS A 29 -0.11 0.05 -31.96
N VAL A 30 0.63 1.15 -31.91
CA VAL A 30 0.17 2.49 -32.30
C VAL A 30 1.15 3.15 -33.27
N ASP A 31 0.63 4.04 -34.11
CA ASP A 31 1.43 4.76 -35.11
C ASP A 31 1.86 6.15 -34.62
N ARG A 32 1.16 6.68 -33.59
CA ARG A 32 1.50 7.91 -32.88
C ARG A 32 1.05 7.80 -31.43
N LEU A 33 1.92 8.16 -30.49
CA LEU A 33 1.67 8.18 -29.06
C LEU A 33 1.98 9.58 -28.49
N MET A 34 0.92 10.27 -28.06
CA MET A 34 1.00 11.52 -27.32
C MET A 34 0.81 11.25 -25.83
N VAL A 35 1.74 11.72 -25.01
CA VAL A 35 1.55 11.76 -23.55
C VAL A 35 1.03 13.13 -23.16
N VAL A 36 -0.13 13.17 -22.50
CA VAL A 36 -0.67 14.37 -21.85
C VAL A 36 -0.30 14.32 -20.37
N SER A 37 0.62 15.18 -19.96
CA SER A 37 1.03 15.30 -18.55
C SER A 37 0.22 16.37 -17.84
N ASN A 38 -0.60 15.95 -16.88
CA ASN A 38 -1.25 16.85 -15.94
C ASN A 38 -0.23 17.24 -14.86
N GLY A 39 0.41 18.39 -15.01
CA GLY A 39 1.46 18.83 -14.09
C GLY A 39 2.87 18.68 -14.69
N PRO A 40 3.85 19.32 -14.04
CA PRO A 40 5.22 19.37 -14.55
C PRO A 40 5.88 17.99 -14.50
N LEU A 41 6.92 17.83 -15.33
CA LEU A 41 7.80 16.66 -15.32
C LEU A 41 9.22 17.12 -14.99
N SER A 42 10.00 16.23 -14.38
CA SER A 42 11.46 16.42 -14.33
C SER A 42 12.08 16.18 -15.71
N GLU A 43 13.28 16.73 -15.95
CA GLU A 43 14.03 16.47 -17.20
C GLU A 43 14.25 14.96 -17.44
N ASP A 44 14.53 14.21 -16.36
CA ASP A 44 14.63 12.76 -16.40
C ASP A 44 13.30 12.10 -16.79
N GLY A 45 12.19 12.51 -16.16
CA GLY A 45 10.86 11.98 -16.46
C GLY A 45 10.44 12.22 -17.91
N GLU A 46 10.68 13.42 -18.43
CA GLU A 46 10.41 13.76 -19.83
C GLU A 46 11.24 12.90 -20.78
N SER A 47 12.56 12.80 -20.55
CA SER A 47 13.46 11.97 -21.34
C SER A 47 13.05 10.50 -21.36
N ARG A 48 12.62 9.95 -20.23
CA ARG A 48 12.17 8.56 -20.10
C ARG A 48 10.86 8.29 -20.84
N LEU A 49 9.92 9.23 -20.81
CA LEU A 49 8.66 9.12 -21.56
C LEU A 49 8.88 9.20 -23.08
N LEU A 50 9.76 10.09 -23.54
CA LEU A 50 10.12 10.24 -24.96
C LEU A 50 10.84 9.03 -25.56
N GLN A 51 11.24 8.04 -24.76
CA GLN A 51 11.72 6.76 -25.28
C GLN A 51 10.60 5.96 -25.98
N TYR A 52 9.34 6.22 -25.61
CA TYR A 52 8.18 5.46 -26.08
C TYR A 52 7.08 6.35 -26.68
N ALA A 53 7.09 7.65 -26.39
CA ALA A 53 6.15 8.64 -26.89
C ALA A 53 6.78 9.47 -28.02
N ASP A 54 5.97 9.83 -29.01
CA ASP A 54 6.38 10.75 -30.07
C ASP A 54 6.42 12.20 -29.59
N GLU A 55 5.53 12.54 -28.64
CA GLU A 55 5.42 13.90 -28.10
C GLU A 55 4.84 13.90 -26.68
N ILE A 56 5.13 14.97 -25.95
CA ILE A 56 4.61 15.23 -24.60
C ILE A 56 3.93 16.59 -24.59
N PHE A 57 2.67 16.61 -24.16
CA PHE A 57 1.88 17.81 -23.94
C PHE A 57 1.72 18.06 -22.44
N ILE A 58 2.49 19.01 -21.90
CA ILE A 58 2.45 19.39 -20.48
C ILE A 58 1.38 20.46 -20.27
N ARG A 59 0.47 20.23 -19.32
CA ARG A 59 -0.63 21.14 -18.99
C ARG A 59 -0.83 21.28 -17.49
N PRO A 60 -1.52 22.34 -16.99
CA PRO A 60 -1.92 22.42 -15.59
C PRO A 60 -2.80 21.22 -15.19
N ASN A 61 -2.66 20.72 -13.96
CA ASN A 61 -3.51 19.66 -13.43
C ASN A 61 -4.93 20.16 -13.08
N THR A 62 -5.75 20.39 -14.11
CA THR A 62 -7.16 20.78 -13.99
C THR A 62 -8.03 19.89 -14.87
N GLY A 63 -9.27 19.64 -14.46
CA GLY A 63 -10.21 18.84 -15.26
C GLY A 63 -10.03 17.32 -15.15
N PHE A 64 -9.16 16.82 -14.26
CA PHE A 64 -8.82 15.40 -14.13
C PHE A 64 -8.48 14.78 -15.50
N ASP A 65 -8.75 13.48 -15.66
CA ASP A 65 -8.49 12.74 -16.88
C ASP A 65 -9.28 13.27 -18.08
N VAL A 66 -10.55 13.62 -17.84
CA VAL A 66 -11.45 14.11 -18.89
C VAL A 66 -10.94 15.40 -19.51
N GLY A 67 -10.45 16.34 -18.69
CA GLY A 67 -9.85 17.59 -19.15
C GLY A 67 -8.56 17.35 -19.93
N GLY A 68 -7.72 16.43 -19.47
CA GLY A 68 -6.50 16.07 -20.20
C GLY A 68 -6.78 15.39 -21.55
N TYR A 69 -7.74 14.47 -21.63
CA TYR A 69 -8.18 13.89 -22.90
C TYR A 69 -8.72 14.96 -23.86
N ARG A 70 -9.57 15.87 -23.37
CA ARG A 70 -10.11 16.97 -24.18
C ARG A 70 -9.00 17.84 -24.74
N ASP A 71 -8.05 18.24 -23.89
CA ASP A 71 -6.97 19.14 -24.31
C ASP A 71 -5.97 18.42 -25.23
N GLY A 72 -5.69 17.13 -25.01
CA GLY A 72 -4.88 16.32 -25.94
C GLY A 72 -5.54 16.13 -27.30
N LEU A 73 -6.86 15.86 -27.35
CA LEU A 73 -7.61 15.81 -28.61
C LEU A 73 -7.57 17.16 -29.34
N ARG A 74 -7.61 18.27 -28.60
CA ARG A 74 -7.49 19.62 -29.16
C ARG A 74 -6.08 19.90 -29.69
N GLU A 75 -5.05 19.44 -28.99
CA GLU A 75 -3.65 19.58 -29.39
C GLU A 75 -3.36 18.82 -30.69
N VAL A 76 -3.88 17.60 -30.82
CA VAL A 76 -3.84 16.86 -32.09
C VAL A 76 -4.65 17.58 -33.17
N GLY A 77 -5.77 18.16 -32.78
CA GLY A 77 -6.72 18.85 -33.65
C GLY A 77 -7.83 17.92 -34.13
N PHE A 78 -9.10 18.27 -33.88
CA PHE A 78 -10.26 17.44 -34.22
C PHE A 78 -10.36 17.08 -35.70
N GLU A 79 -9.96 17.99 -36.60
CA GLU A 79 -9.94 17.72 -38.04
C GLU A 79 -8.88 16.67 -38.43
N ASN A 80 -7.76 16.63 -37.70
CA ASN A 80 -6.66 15.69 -37.95
C ASN A 80 -6.96 14.29 -37.39
N LEU A 81 -7.92 14.15 -36.47
CA LEU A 81 -8.33 12.83 -35.95
C LEU A 81 -8.83 11.91 -37.07
N GLY A 82 -9.40 12.48 -38.14
CA GLY A 82 -9.86 11.74 -39.31
C GLY A 82 -8.77 10.99 -40.07
N ASP A 83 -7.49 11.30 -39.83
CA ASP A 83 -6.36 10.58 -40.44
C ASP A 83 -6.08 9.22 -39.78
N PHE A 84 -6.64 8.98 -38.59
CA PHE A 84 -6.46 7.75 -37.84
C PHE A 84 -7.71 6.86 -37.95
N ASP A 85 -7.49 5.55 -38.08
CA ASP A 85 -8.57 4.55 -38.06
C ASP A 85 -9.13 4.40 -36.65
N GLU A 86 -8.26 4.47 -35.64
CA GLU A 86 -8.61 4.41 -34.22
C GLU A 86 -7.87 5.50 -33.40
N VAL A 87 -8.56 6.08 -32.43
CA VAL A 87 -8.00 6.96 -31.39
C VAL A 87 -8.21 6.28 -30.04
N VAL A 88 -7.13 6.00 -29.33
CA VAL A 88 -7.09 5.34 -28.02
C VAL A 88 -6.87 6.39 -26.94
N LEU A 89 -7.81 6.51 -26.01
CA LEU A 89 -7.71 7.34 -24.81
C LEU A 89 -7.51 6.40 -23.61
N PHE A 90 -6.40 6.53 -22.90
CA PHE A 90 -6.09 5.69 -21.74
C PHE A 90 -5.23 6.44 -20.73
N ASN A 91 -5.21 5.98 -19.48
CA ASN A 91 -4.52 6.68 -18.39
C ASN A 91 -3.56 5.79 -17.60
N TYR A 92 -2.71 6.44 -16.81
CA TYR A 92 -1.71 5.84 -15.93
C TYR A 92 -2.26 5.00 -14.76
N THR A 93 -3.59 4.94 -14.57
CA THR A 93 -4.22 4.29 -13.40
C THR A 93 -4.42 2.78 -13.58
N VAL A 94 -3.56 2.15 -14.36
CA VAL A 94 -3.59 0.71 -14.64
C VAL A 94 -2.20 0.10 -14.58
N PHE A 95 -2.17 -1.19 -14.28
CA PHE A 95 -1.00 -2.06 -14.44
C PHE A 95 -1.18 -2.95 -15.65
N GLY A 96 -0.08 -3.20 -16.35
CA GLY A 96 -0.05 -4.04 -17.54
C GLY A 96 0.78 -3.40 -18.65
N PRO A 97 0.74 -3.97 -19.86
CA PRO A 97 -0.09 -5.09 -20.21
C PRO A 97 0.37 -6.41 -19.56
N VAL A 98 -0.60 -7.19 -19.07
CA VAL A 98 -0.38 -8.51 -18.43
C VAL A 98 -0.55 -9.67 -19.43
N PHE A 99 -1.09 -9.38 -20.62
CA PHE A 99 -1.18 -10.24 -21.79
C PHE A 99 -0.81 -9.44 -23.04
N ASP A 100 -0.59 -10.10 -24.17
CA ASP A 100 -0.30 -9.42 -25.44
C ASP A 100 -1.47 -8.52 -25.87
N LEU A 101 -1.21 -7.22 -26.08
CA LEU A 101 -2.20 -6.25 -26.53
C LEU A 101 -2.67 -6.55 -27.96
N GLY A 102 -1.86 -7.23 -28.77
CA GLY A 102 -2.22 -7.68 -30.10
C GLY A 102 -3.45 -8.59 -30.10
N GLU A 103 -3.57 -9.49 -29.12
CA GLU A 103 -4.75 -10.35 -28.96
C GLU A 103 -6.04 -9.53 -28.82
N MET A 104 -6.00 -8.47 -28.03
CA MET A 104 -7.13 -7.56 -27.81
C MET A 104 -7.44 -6.77 -29.08
N PHE A 105 -6.44 -6.09 -29.66
CA PHE A 105 -6.65 -5.28 -30.86
C PHE A 105 -7.14 -6.10 -32.06
N ASP A 106 -6.63 -7.31 -32.25
CA ASP A 106 -7.05 -8.24 -33.30
C ASP A 106 -8.46 -8.79 -33.08
N SER A 107 -8.87 -8.98 -31.83
CA SER A 107 -10.23 -9.38 -31.51
C SER A 107 -11.22 -8.26 -31.85
N MET A 108 -10.91 -7.03 -31.42
CA MET A 108 -11.80 -5.88 -31.60
C MET A 108 -11.85 -5.41 -33.06
N SER A 109 -10.76 -5.51 -33.82
CA SER A 109 -10.71 -5.11 -35.23
C SER A 109 -11.70 -5.86 -36.13
N LYS A 110 -12.12 -7.08 -35.74
CA LYS A 110 -13.08 -7.91 -36.48
C LYS A 110 -14.53 -7.49 -36.30
N LEU A 111 -14.82 -6.64 -35.33
CA LEU A 111 -16.17 -6.21 -34.99
C LEU A 111 -16.57 -4.99 -35.82
N ASP A 112 -17.82 -4.94 -36.26
CA ASP A 112 -18.39 -3.77 -36.94
C ASP A 112 -19.05 -2.84 -35.90
N ILE A 113 -18.21 -2.01 -35.28
CA ILE A 113 -18.54 -1.08 -34.19
C ILE A 113 -17.84 0.26 -34.39
N ASP A 114 -18.31 1.29 -33.70
CA ASP A 114 -17.82 2.68 -33.83
C ASP A 114 -16.93 3.11 -32.66
N PHE A 115 -17.12 2.50 -31.49
CA PHE A 115 -16.25 2.71 -30.34
C PHE A 115 -16.27 1.52 -29.38
N TRP A 116 -15.22 1.38 -28.58
CA TRP A 116 -15.10 0.30 -27.62
C TRP A 116 -14.25 0.67 -26.41
N GLY A 117 -14.28 -0.18 -25.39
CA GLY A 117 -13.45 -0.05 -24.20
C GLY A 117 -13.08 -1.43 -23.65
N LEU A 118 -12.23 -1.47 -22.64
CA LEU A 118 -11.78 -2.74 -22.07
C LEU A 118 -12.90 -3.48 -21.33
N THR A 119 -13.65 -2.73 -20.53
CA THR A 119 -14.68 -3.26 -19.64
C THR A 119 -15.87 -2.31 -19.59
N GLU A 120 -17.00 -2.83 -19.12
CA GLU A 120 -18.21 -2.06 -18.94
C GLU A 120 -18.70 -2.12 -17.48
N PHE A 121 -19.34 -1.04 -17.06
CA PHE A 121 -20.23 -1.08 -15.93
C PHE A 121 -21.61 -1.50 -16.43
N LYS A 122 -22.21 -2.48 -15.75
CA LYS A 122 -23.58 -2.92 -16.07
C LYS A 122 -24.34 -3.28 -14.80
N ASP A 123 -25.40 -2.55 -14.50
CA ASP A 123 -26.39 -2.91 -13.49
C ASP A 123 -27.81 -2.88 -14.07
N LYS A 124 -28.84 -2.97 -13.22
CA LYS A 124 -30.24 -2.99 -13.67
C LYS A 124 -30.68 -1.73 -14.42
N ASN A 125 -30.01 -0.60 -14.17
CA ASN A 125 -30.45 0.72 -14.62
C ASN A 125 -29.44 1.42 -15.54
N LYS A 126 -28.18 0.97 -15.56
CA LYS A 126 -27.09 1.66 -16.26
C LYS A 126 -26.17 0.67 -16.96
N GLU A 127 -25.77 1.03 -18.17
CA GLU A 127 -24.77 0.32 -18.96
C GLU A 127 -23.87 1.34 -19.67
N PHE A 128 -22.56 1.27 -19.42
CA PHE A 128 -21.58 2.16 -20.07
C PHE A 128 -20.18 1.56 -20.06
N LEU A 129 -19.36 1.94 -21.05
CA LEU A 129 -17.94 1.63 -21.09
C LEU A 129 -17.18 2.46 -20.06
N GLN A 130 -16.20 1.86 -19.39
CA GLN A 130 -15.40 2.55 -18.38
C GLN A 130 -14.29 3.39 -19.04
N SER A 131 -14.09 4.62 -18.56
CA SER A 131 -13.30 5.65 -19.25
C SER A 131 -11.78 5.57 -19.10
N TYR A 132 -11.25 4.60 -18.34
CA TYR A 132 -9.81 4.40 -18.18
C TYR A 132 -9.12 3.86 -19.44
N PHE A 133 -9.90 3.29 -20.36
CA PHE A 133 -9.46 2.85 -21.67
C PHE A 133 -10.65 2.91 -22.65
N LEU A 134 -10.60 3.82 -23.60
CA LEU A 134 -11.61 4.01 -24.64
C LEU A 134 -10.93 4.08 -26.00
N VAL A 135 -11.55 3.46 -26.99
CA VAL A 135 -11.11 3.52 -28.38
C VAL A 135 -12.28 3.99 -29.24
N THR A 136 -12.07 5.05 -30.00
CA THR A 136 -13.03 5.53 -30.99
C THR A 136 -12.50 5.27 -32.39
N ARG A 137 -13.39 4.87 -33.30
CA ARG A 137 -13.05 4.67 -34.70
C ARG A 137 -13.39 5.87 -35.53
N LYS A 138 -12.78 5.93 -36.71
CA LYS A 138 -12.96 7.00 -37.69
C LYS A 138 -14.42 7.33 -37.95
N SER A 139 -15.31 6.33 -37.94
CA SER A 139 -16.76 6.49 -38.09
C SER A 139 -17.39 7.38 -37.01
N LEU A 140 -16.82 7.44 -35.81
CA LEU A 140 -17.25 8.29 -34.71
C LEU A 140 -16.40 9.57 -34.59
N HIS A 141 -15.08 9.46 -34.47
CA HIS A 141 -14.24 10.62 -34.11
C HIS A 141 -14.07 11.65 -35.21
N SER A 142 -14.44 11.32 -36.46
CA SER A 142 -14.50 12.27 -37.57
C SER A 142 -15.83 13.04 -37.64
N THR A 143 -16.74 12.85 -36.69
CA THR A 143 -18.07 13.48 -36.71
C THR A 143 -18.12 14.76 -35.88
N ALA A 144 -18.97 15.70 -36.30
CA ALA A 144 -19.27 16.89 -35.50
C ALA A 144 -19.79 16.53 -34.11
N ALA A 145 -20.56 15.44 -33.97
CA ALA A 145 -21.07 14.98 -32.68
C ALA A 145 -19.95 14.63 -31.68
N TYR A 146 -18.85 14.03 -32.14
CA TYR A 146 -17.70 13.74 -31.30
C TYR A 146 -16.96 15.01 -30.87
N ARG A 147 -16.73 15.93 -31.82
CA ARG A 147 -16.14 17.24 -31.54
C ARG A 147 -16.97 18.04 -30.53
N ASP A 148 -18.28 18.17 -30.79
CA ASP A 148 -19.21 18.91 -29.95
C ASP A 148 -19.25 18.34 -28.53
N TYR A 149 -19.19 17.01 -28.37
CA TYR A 149 -19.17 16.36 -27.06
C TYR A 149 -18.00 16.85 -26.20
N TRP A 150 -16.80 16.92 -26.78
CA TRP A 150 -15.59 17.33 -26.08
C TRP A 150 -15.46 18.85 -25.93
N GLU A 151 -15.81 19.63 -26.97
CA GLU A 151 -15.77 21.10 -26.91
C GLU A 151 -16.81 21.68 -25.95
N SER A 152 -17.97 21.02 -25.79
CA SER A 152 -19.01 21.41 -24.83
C SER A 152 -18.83 20.79 -23.43
N MET A 153 -17.75 20.03 -23.19
CA MET A 153 -17.52 19.37 -21.91
C MET A 153 -17.41 20.42 -20.78
N PRO A 154 -18.29 20.38 -19.77
CA PRO A 154 -18.19 21.30 -18.64
C PRO A 154 -16.86 21.12 -17.90
N GLU A 155 -16.48 22.14 -17.14
CA GLU A 155 -15.31 22.05 -16.27
C GLU A 155 -15.49 20.94 -15.22
N ILE A 156 -14.57 19.98 -15.20
CA ILE A 156 -14.56 18.87 -14.23
C ILE A 156 -13.78 19.31 -13.00
N LYS A 157 -14.46 19.45 -11.84
CA LYS A 157 -13.85 19.94 -10.59
C LYS A 157 -13.65 18.86 -9.55
N THR A 158 -14.38 17.75 -9.69
CA THR A 158 -14.37 16.64 -8.73
C THR A 158 -14.36 15.29 -9.46
N ILE A 159 -14.03 14.22 -8.72
CA ILE A 159 -14.17 12.84 -9.21
C ILE A 159 -15.63 12.55 -9.57
N ASP A 160 -16.58 13.04 -8.78
CA ASP A 160 -18.01 12.88 -9.05
C ASP A 160 -18.41 13.57 -10.37
N ASP A 161 -17.87 14.75 -10.67
CA ASP A 161 -18.07 15.40 -11.98
C ASP A 161 -17.55 14.52 -13.12
N SER A 162 -16.36 13.92 -12.97
CA SER A 162 -15.80 13.01 -13.97
C SER A 162 -16.72 11.81 -14.22
N ILE A 163 -17.30 11.26 -13.15
CA ILE A 163 -18.23 10.13 -13.24
C ILE A 163 -19.55 10.56 -13.90
N HIS A 164 -20.15 11.65 -13.43
CA HIS A 164 -21.50 12.06 -13.84
C HIS A 164 -21.55 12.76 -15.20
N LEU A 165 -20.56 13.61 -15.51
CA LEU A 165 -20.53 14.43 -16.73
C LEU A 165 -19.83 13.73 -17.89
N HIS A 166 -18.97 12.75 -17.61
CA HIS A 166 -18.28 11.98 -18.63
C HIS A 166 -18.63 10.48 -18.57
N GLU A 167 -18.24 9.74 -17.53
CA GLU A 167 -18.33 8.27 -17.54
C GLU A 167 -19.77 7.75 -17.75
N PHE A 168 -20.74 8.29 -17.02
CA PHE A 168 -22.16 7.93 -17.17
C PHE A 168 -22.80 8.48 -18.45
N ARG A 169 -22.18 9.48 -19.09
CA ARG A 169 -22.75 10.19 -20.24
C ARG A 169 -22.20 9.71 -21.58
N PHE A 170 -20.90 9.39 -21.66
CA PHE A 170 -20.19 9.13 -22.92
C PHE A 170 -20.87 8.03 -23.74
N THR A 171 -21.06 6.85 -23.15
CA THR A 171 -21.63 5.71 -23.88
C THR A 171 -23.09 5.95 -24.29
N PRO A 172 -24.01 6.36 -23.38
CA PRO A 172 -25.38 6.65 -23.78
C PRO A 172 -25.48 7.76 -24.83
N HIS A 173 -24.68 8.82 -24.72
CA HIS A 173 -24.72 9.96 -25.65
C HIS A 173 -24.51 9.54 -27.11
N PHE A 174 -23.56 8.64 -27.37
CA PHE A 174 -23.28 8.17 -28.73
C PHE A 174 -24.18 7.01 -29.16
N VAL A 175 -24.55 6.10 -28.25
CA VAL A 175 -25.51 5.02 -28.57
C VAL A 175 -26.87 5.59 -28.99
N GLU A 176 -27.38 6.60 -28.28
CA GLU A 176 -28.64 7.30 -28.62
C GLU A 176 -28.59 7.99 -29.99
N ARG A 177 -27.39 8.25 -30.51
CA ARG A 177 -27.16 8.83 -31.85
C ARG A 177 -26.93 7.77 -32.93
N GLY A 178 -27.07 6.49 -32.59
CA GLY A 178 -26.98 5.36 -33.52
C GLY A 178 -25.58 4.74 -33.65
N PHE A 179 -24.59 5.19 -32.86
CA PHE A 179 -23.26 4.58 -32.87
C PHE A 179 -23.25 3.26 -32.08
N ARG A 180 -22.49 2.29 -32.57
CA ARG A 180 -22.38 0.94 -31.99
C ARG A 180 -21.18 0.85 -31.06
N LYS A 181 -21.41 0.31 -29.87
CA LYS A 181 -20.39 0.15 -28.82
C LYS A 181 -20.13 -1.31 -28.50
N GLN A 182 -18.92 -1.62 -28.01
CA GLN A 182 -18.64 -2.92 -27.40
C GLN A 182 -17.58 -2.84 -26.29
N ALA A 183 -17.67 -3.69 -25.29
CA ALA A 183 -16.57 -3.93 -24.34
C ALA A 183 -15.76 -5.16 -24.79
N TYR A 184 -14.43 -5.09 -24.70
CA TYR A 184 -13.57 -6.25 -24.96
C TYR A 184 -13.94 -7.41 -24.02
N ILE A 185 -14.02 -7.11 -22.72
CA ILE A 185 -14.56 -8.02 -21.71
C ILE A 185 -16.00 -7.62 -21.40
N GLN A 186 -16.94 -8.44 -21.90
CA GLN A 186 -18.36 -8.30 -21.59
C GLN A 186 -18.70 -8.90 -20.23
N ASN A 187 -19.64 -8.25 -19.53
CA ASN A 187 -20.08 -8.75 -18.23
C ASN A 187 -20.85 -10.07 -18.37
N SER A 188 -20.47 -11.06 -17.57
CA SER A 188 -21.24 -12.30 -17.42
C SER A 188 -22.57 -12.04 -16.71
N ALA A 189 -23.53 -12.95 -16.80
CA ALA A 189 -24.87 -12.77 -16.21
C ALA A 189 -24.85 -12.60 -14.67
N ASP A 190 -23.84 -13.15 -14.02
CA ASP A 190 -23.57 -13.09 -12.58
C ASP A 190 -22.83 -11.81 -12.14
N TRP A 191 -22.28 -11.05 -13.09
CA TRP A 191 -21.57 -9.82 -12.81
C TRP A 191 -22.52 -8.63 -12.70
N GLN A 192 -22.47 -7.92 -11.57
CA GLN A 192 -23.25 -6.69 -11.35
C GLN A 192 -22.35 -5.51 -11.01
N GLY A 193 -22.58 -4.39 -11.70
CA GLY A 193 -21.90 -3.14 -11.50
C GLY A 193 -20.47 -3.12 -12.05
N ASN A 194 -19.50 -2.75 -11.21
CA ASN A 194 -18.12 -2.50 -11.61
C ASN A 194 -17.24 -3.73 -11.37
N THR A 195 -17.05 -4.56 -12.40
CA THR A 195 -16.35 -5.84 -12.32
C THR A 195 -14.84 -5.71 -12.23
N THR A 196 -14.27 -4.63 -12.78
CA THR A 196 -12.81 -4.35 -12.77
C THR A 196 -12.17 -4.29 -11.39
N LEU A 197 -12.95 -4.09 -10.34
CA LEU A 197 -12.46 -4.04 -8.95
C LEU A 197 -12.67 -5.33 -8.19
N VAL A 198 -13.47 -6.25 -8.74
CA VAL A 198 -14.09 -7.30 -7.94
C VAL A 198 -13.51 -8.65 -8.32
N ASP A 199 -13.52 -9.01 -9.59
CA ASP A 199 -13.19 -10.38 -10.00
C ASP A 199 -11.91 -10.46 -10.85
N LEU A 200 -10.77 -10.07 -10.25
CA LEU A 200 -9.48 -10.11 -10.94
C LEU A 200 -9.17 -11.50 -11.54
N PRO A 201 -9.35 -12.64 -10.84
CA PRO A 201 -9.10 -13.95 -11.41
C PRO A 201 -9.89 -14.21 -12.69
N ALA A 202 -11.19 -13.89 -12.71
CA ALA A 202 -12.02 -14.12 -13.89
C ALA A 202 -11.74 -13.12 -15.01
N LEU A 203 -11.35 -11.88 -14.69
CA LEU A 203 -10.90 -10.91 -15.69
C LEU A 203 -9.62 -11.39 -16.38
N LEU A 204 -8.68 -11.97 -15.62
CA LEU A 204 -7.48 -12.59 -16.16
C LEU A 204 -7.79 -13.84 -16.99
N ASP A 205 -8.74 -14.66 -16.58
CA ASP A 205 -9.18 -15.83 -17.37
C ASP A 205 -9.83 -15.43 -18.70
N LYS A 206 -10.49 -14.26 -18.74
CA LYS A 206 -10.97 -13.63 -19.98
C LYS A 206 -9.90 -12.81 -20.71
N ARG A 207 -8.65 -12.85 -20.26
CA ARG A 207 -7.47 -12.20 -20.86
C ARG A 207 -7.54 -10.67 -20.90
N LEU A 208 -8.09 -10.04 -19.85
CA LEU A 208 -8.04 -8.58 -19.69
C LEU A 208 -6.55 -8.12 -19.59
N PRO A 209 -6.06 -7.25 -20.50
CA PRO A 209 -4.64 -6.90 -20.52
C PRO A 209 -4.25 -5.83 -19.49
N LEU A 210 -5.18 -4.97 -19.07
CA LEU A 210 -4.88 -3.86 -18.14
C LEU A 210 -5.72 -3.98 -16.87
N ILE A 211 -5.06 -3.97 -15.72
CA ILE A 211 -5.68 -4.12 -14.41
C ILE A 211 -5.71 -2.76 -13.70
N LYS A 212 -6.87 -2.33 -13.21
CA LYS A 212 -6.97 -1.07 -12.47
C LYS A 212 -6.15 -1.13 -11.19
N TYR A 213 -5.36 -0.10 -10.92
CA TYR A 213 -4.58 -0.01 -9.68
C TYR A 213 -5.46 -0.06 -8.43
N ARG A 214 -6.72 0.40 -8.52
CA ARG A 214 -7.73 0.34 -7.45
C ARG A 214 -8.07 -1.08 -7.02
N ALA A 215 -7.78 -2.12 -7.81
CA ALA A 215 -7.86 -3.50 -7.32
C ALA A 215 -6.86 -3.77 -6.16
N PHE A 216 -5.84 -2.93 -5.98
CA PHE A 216 -4.75 -3.12 -5.01
C PHE A 216 -4.73 -2.10 -3.87
N ASN A 217 -5.49 -1.00 -3.95
CA ASN A 217 -5.51 0.05 -2.91
C ASN A 217 -6.89 0.70 -2.73
N PHE A 218 -7.94 -0.10 -2.75
CA PHE A 218 -9.30 0.34 -2.43
C PHE A 218 -9.75 -0.17 -1.05
N ASN A 219 -10.85 0.37 -0.56
CA ASN A 219 -11.41 0.00 0.73
C ASN A 219 -11.75 -1.50 0.79
N GLU A 220 -11.15 -2.23 1.73
CA GLU A 220 -11.30 -3.69 1.83
C GLU A 220 -12.76 -4.14 1.97
N GLN A 221 -13.56 -3.44 2.78
CA GLN A 221 -14.95 -3.79 3.04
C GLN A 221 -15.82 -3.58 1.80
N ALA A 222 -15.51 -2.55 1.01
CA ALA A 222 -16.21 -2.28 -0.23
C ALA A 222 -15.87 -3.34 -1.30
N ILE A 223 -14.63 -3.82 -1.34
CA ILE A 223 -14.21 -4.92 -2.22
C ILE A 223 -14.89 -6.23 -1.80
N GLU A 224 -14.82 -6.59 -0.53
CA GLU A 224 -15.41 -7.83 0.02
C GLU A 224 -16.92 -7.88 -0.18
N ARG A 225 -17.64 -6.78 0.11
CA ARG A 225 -19.11 -6.70 -0.11
C ARG A 225 -19.52 -6.88 -1.56
N ARG A 226 -18.61 -6.61 -2.49
CA ARG A 226 -18.84 -6.81 -3.93
C ARG A 226 -18.42 -8.21 -4.38
N GLY A 227 -17.83 -9.02 -3.51
CA GLY A 227 -17.34 -10.37 -3.81
C GLY A 227 -15.90 -10.41 -4.30
N GLY A 228 -15.13 -9.34 -4.09
CA GLY A 228 -13.77 -9.24 -4.62
C GLY A 228 -12.68 -9.71 -3.68
N LEU A 229 -11.51 -9.99 -4.27
CA LEU A 229 -10.31 -10.37 -3.54
C LEU A 229 -9.63 -9.15 -2.91
N LEU A 230 -9.04 -9.36 -1.74
CA LEU A 230 -8.21 -8.33 -1.07
C LEU A 230 -6.89 -8.10 -1.82
N ALA A 231 -6.27 -6.96 -1.59
CA ALA A 231 -5.09 -6.52 -2.34
C ALA A 231 -3.91 -7.51 -2.30
N GLU A 232 -3.57 -8.08 -1.13
CA GLU A 232 -2.53 -9.12 -1.01
C GLU A 232 -2.82 -10.33 -1.92
N ASP A 233 -4.08 -10.76 -1.97
CA ASP A 233 -4.50 -11.90 -2.78
C ASP A 233 -4.55 -11.53 -4.27
N ASN A 234 -4.83 -10.27 -4.63
CA ASN A 234 -4.73 -9.75 -5.99
C ASN A 234 -3.27 -9.73 -6.50
N PHE A 235 -2.32 -9.27 -5.68
CA PHE A 235 -0.88 -9.30 -6.04
C PHE A 235 -0.41 -10.73 -6.31
N ARG A 236 -0.79 -11.67 -5.45
CA ARG A 236 -0.46 -13.08 -5.64
C ARG A 236 -1.11 -13.65 -6.90
N THR A 237 -2.38 -13.36 -7.13
CA THR A 237 -3.09 -13.81 -8.34
C THR A 237 -2.39 -13.31 -9.60
N LEU A 238 -1.95 -12.05 -9.60
CA LEU A 238 -1.22 -11.47 -10.72
C LEU A 238 0.11 -12.19 -10.97
N ALA A 239 0.87 -12.49 -9.90
CA ALA A 239 2.14 -13.20 -9.99
C ALA A 239 1.99 -14.67 -10.44
N GLU A 240 0.91 -15.34 -10.02
CA GLU A 240 0.67 -16.75 -10.33
C GLU A 240 0.09 -16.96 -11.73
N LYS A 241 -0.70 -16.01 -12.25
CA LYS A 241 -1.44 -16.16 -13.51
C LYS A 241 -0.80 -15.43 -14.70
N THR A 242 0.20 -14.59 -14.50
CA THR A 242 0.76 -13.74 -15.57
C THR A 242 2.28 -13.62 -15.45
N ASP A 243 2.93 -13.26 -16.55
CA ASP A 243 4.37 -12.94 -16.57
C ASP A 243 4.65 -11.44 -16.28
N TYR A 244 3.64 -10.68 -15.85
CA TYR A 244 3.80 -9.27 -15.53
C TYR A 244 4.76 -9.11 -14.34
N PRO A 245 5.75 -8.19 -14.39
CA PRO A 245 6.64 -7.91 -13.28
C PRO A 245 5.88 -7.22 -12.14
N VAL A 246 5.30 -8.01 -11.23
CA VAL A 246 4.42 -7.56 -10.14
C VAL A 246 5.09 -6.55 -9.21
N ASP A 247 6.42 -6.56 -9.15
CA ASP A 247 7.21 -5.55 -8.44
C ASP A 247 6.92 -4.12 -8.89
N LEU A 248 6.67 -3.89 -10.18
CA LEU A 248 6.29 -2.57 -10.69
C LEU A 248 4.97 -2.09 -10.07
N ALA A 249 4.02 -3.01 -9.87
CA ALA A 249 2.75 -2.68 -9.22
C ALA A 249 2.95 -2.41 -7.72
N TRP A 250 3.76 -3.23 -7.03
CA TRP A 250 4.07 -3.01 -5.62
C TRP A 250 4.74 -1.66 -5.38
N GLU A 251 5.77 -1.32 -6.16
CA GLU A 251 6.51 -0.07 -6.02
C GLU A 251 5.60 1.15 -6.17
N TYR A 252 4.72 1.14 -7.18
CA TYR A 252 3.73 2.21 -7.36
C TYR A 252 2.67 2.24 -6.25
N ILE A 253 2.13 1.09 -5.84
CA ILE A 253 1.13 1.08 -4.76
C ILE A 253 1.73 1.56 -3.43
N ILE A 254 2.95 1.15 -3.10
CA ILE A 254 3.66 1.58 -1.88
C ILE A 254 3.96 3.08 -1.92
N SER A 255 4.35 3.62 -3.07
CA SER A 255 4.66 5.05 -3.20
C SER A 255 3.41 5.93 -3.07
N GLN A 256 2.27 5.48 -3.60
CA GLN A 256 1.01 6.24 -3.64
C GLN A 256 0.07 6.00 -2.44
N THR A 257 0.36 5.03 -1.58
CA THR A 257 -0.53 4.64 -0.46
C THR A 257 0.08 5.01 0.88
N GLN A 258 -0.73 5.56 1.79
CA GLN A 258 -0.27 5.86 3.15
C GLN A 258 -0.01 4.57 3.93
N VAL A 259 0.91 4.62 4.89
CA VAL A 259 1.29 3.48 5.73
C VAL A 259 0.07 2.81 6.39
N ASP A 260 -0.87 3.60 6.91
CA ASP A 260 -2.06 3.10 7.59
C ASP A 260 -2.96 2.28 6.65
N ASP A 261 -3.12 2.75 5.41
CA ASP A 261 -3.89 2.06 4.37
C ASP A 261 -3.16 0.81 3.87
N ILE A 262 -1.82 0.84 3.80
CA ILE A 262 -1.02 -0.35 3.49
C ILE A 262 -1.24 -1.42 4.56
N ILE A 263 -1.15 -1.04 5.84
CA ILE A 263 -1.29 -1.99 6.95
C ILE A 263 -2.71 -2.56 7.00
N SER A 264 -3.72 -1.69 6.92
CA SER A 264 -5.12 -2.05 7.10
C SER A 264 -5.71 -2.77 5.87
N ASN A 265 -5.52 -2.23 4.67
CA ASN A 265 -6.22 -2.71 3.46
C ASN A 265 -5.35 -3.62 2.58
N ILE A 266 -4.02 -3.57 2.71
CA ILE A 266 -3.11 -4.31 1.82
C ILE A 266 -2.51 -5.52 2.52
N THR A 267 -1.70 -5.32 3.55
CA THR A 267 -0.92 -6.42 4.16
C THR A 267 -1.70 -7.21 5.19
N ARG A 268 -2.71 -6.60 5.83
CA ARG A 268 -3.50 -7.16 6.95
C ARG A 268 -2.69 -7.47 8.21
N ALA A 269 -3.34 -7.78 9.31
CA ALA A 269 -2.67 -8.28 10.51
C ALA A 269 -2.32 -9.78 10.40
N ALA A 270 -1.14 -10.16 10.87
CA ALA A 270 -0.70 -11.55 11.01
C ALA A 270 -1.00 -12.06 12.42
N ILE A 271 -1.68 -13.21 12.52
CA ILE A 271 -1.91 -13.89 13.81
C ILE A 271 -0.71 -14.81 14.10
N VAL A 272 0.01 -14.58 15.21
CA VAL A 272 1.34 -15.18 15.45
C VAL A 272 1.41 -16.25 16.53
N ASP A 273 0.37 -16.41 17.34
CA ASP A 273 0.31 -17.40 18.43
C ASP A 273 -0.25 -18.77 18.00
N HIS A 274 -0.77 -18.87 16.77
CA HIS A 274 -1.11 -20.13 16.12
C HIS A 274 -0.04 -20.50 15.07
N PRO A 275 0.76 -21.56 15.28
CA PRO A 275 1.73 -21.97 14.28
C PRO A 275 1.01 -22.43 13.00
N PRO A 276 1.51 -22.06 11.81
CA PRO A 276 0.99 -22.62 10.57
C PRO A 276 1.19 -24.14 10.56
N MET A 277 0.27 -24.88 9.94
CA MET A 277 0.34 -26.34 9.81
C MET A 277 1.52 -26.77 8.90
N SER A 278 2.80 -26.75 9.35
CA SER A 278 3.93 -27.37 8.62
C SER A 278 5.26 -27.43 9.41
N GLY A 279 6.18 -28.31 8.98
CA GLY A 279 7.54 -28.49 9.52
C GLY A 279 8.58 -27.41 9.14
N LYS A 280 8.16 -26.22 8.70
CA LYS A 280 9.06 -25.11 8.30
C LYS A 280 9.61 -24.28 9.49
N ALA A 281 9.21 -24.59 10.72
CA ALA A 281 9.58 -23.83 11.91
C ALA A 281 11.09 -23.79 12.16
N GLN A 282 11.80 -24.91 11.95
CA GLN A 282 13.24 -24.96 12.17
C GLN A 282 14.00 -24.07 11.18
N SER A 283 13.62 -24.10 9.90
CA SER A 283 14.24 -23.23 8.89
C SER A 283 14.03 -21.75 9.20
N ALA A 284 12.87 -21.37 9.76
CA ALA A 284 12.62 -20.01 10.20
C ALA A 284 13.51 -19.61 11.38
N LEU A 285 13.65 -20.50 12.37
CA LEU A 285 14.57 -20.30 13.49
C LEU A 285 16.01 -20.13 13.02
N ASP A 286 16.46 -20.91 12.04
CA ASP A 286 17.84 -20.84 11.54
C ASP A 286 18.18 -19.50 10.87
N ARG A 287 17.18 -18.82 10.29
CA ARG A 287 17.28 -17.47 9.67
C ARG A 287 17.14 -16.32 10.67
N ALA A 288 16.79 -16.59 11.92
CA ALA A 288 16.54 -15.53 12.90
C ALA A 288 17.85 -14.87 13.34
N LYS A 289 17.84 -13.53 13.37
CA LYS A 289 18.90 -12.66 13.92
C LYS A 289 18.25 -11.68 14.88
N VAL A 290 18.60 -11.74 16.17
CA VAL A 290 17.98 -10.92 17.21
C VAL A 290 18.98 -9.89 17.71
N PHE A 291 18.71 -8.62 17.43
CA PHE A 291 19.41 -7.48 18.00
C PHE A 291 18.60 -6.98 19.18
N VAL A 292 19.16 -7.07 20.38
CA VAL A 292 18.46 -6.74 21.61
C VAL A 292 19.24 -5.74 22.44
N SER A 293 18.62 -4.63 22.86
CA SER A 293 19.21 -3.82 23.94
C SER A 293 18.83 -4.42 25.27
N ILE A 294 19.78 -4.52 26.22
CA ILE A 294 19.53 -5.01 27.57
C ILE A 294 20.15 -4.02 28.56
N GLU A 295 19.27 -3.51 29.40
CA GLU A 295 19.56 -2.47 30.35
C GLU A 295 19.22 -2.93 31.78
N GLU A 296 19.13 -4.24 32.02
CA GLU A 296 18.83 -4.78 33.34
C GLU A 296 20.10 -4.84 34.21
N THR A 297 20.02 -4.35 35.44
CA THR A 297 21.13 -4.38 36.40
C THR A 297 21.02 -5.53 37.40
N ASP A 298 19.83 -6.06 37.61
CA ASP A 298 19.60 -7.24 38.43
C ASP A 298 20.08 -8.51 37.71
N HIS A 299 20.86 -9.32 38.43
CA HIS A 299 21.49 -10.49 37.82
C HIS A 299 20.51 -11.63 37.54
N ASP A 300 19.53 -11.86 38.41
CA ASP A 300 18.54 -12.92 38.27
C ASP A 300 17.56 -12.57 37.15
N GLU A 301 17.18 -11.30 37.06
CA GLU A 301 16.33 -10.82 35.98
C GLU A 301 17.07 -10.83 34.63
N LEU A 302 18.35 -10.48 34.59
CA LEU A 302 19.16 -10.65 33.38
C LEU A 302 19.14 -12.11 32.90
N ASP A 303 19.27 -13.06 33.84
CA ASP A 303 19.24 -14.48 33.52
C ASP A 303 17.86 -14.91 33.02
N ARG A 304 16.77 -14.37 33.59
CA ARG A 304 15.39 -14.55 33.11
C ARG A 304 15.19 -14.01 31.69
N LEU A 305 15.70 -12.81 31.40
CA LEU A 305 15.62 -12.17 30.08
C LEU A 305 16.38 -12.98 29.03
N LEU A 306 17.59 -13.44 29.35
CA LEU A 306 18.38 -14.27 28.43
C LEU A 306 17.73 -15.64 28.21
N ASN A 307 17.05 -16.18 29.22
CA ASN A 307 16.32 -17.44 29.09
C ASN A 307 15.15 -17.37 28.09
N PHE A 308 14.57 -16.17 27.85
CA PHE A 308 13.58 -15.98 26.79
C PHE A 308 14.14 -16.38 25.41
N PHE A 309 15.43 -16.14 25.17
CA PHE A 309 16.12 -16.44 23.91
C PHE A 309 16.80 -17.82 23.89
N SER A 310 16.50 -18.70 24.85
CA SER A 310 17.11 -20.05 24.94
C SER A 310 16.83 -20.97 23.75
N HIS A 311 15.85 -20.62 22.92
CA HIS A 311 15.51 -21.31 21.68
C HIS A 311 16.40 -20.90 20.48
N LEU A 312 17.31 -19.94 20.66
CA LEU A 312 18.26 -19.47 19.65
C LEU A 312 19.67 -20.03 19.87
N ARG A 313 20.45 -20.11 18.79
CA ARG A 313 21.88 -20.41 18.86
C ARG A 313 22.69 -19.16 19.16
N THR A 314 23.89 -19.31 19.72
CA THR A 314 24.69 -18.18 20.21
C THR A 314 25.04 -17.15 19.14
N GLU A 315 25.20 -17.58 17.88
CA GLU A 315 25.47 -16.74 16.72
C GLU A 315 24.26 -15.93 16.21
N GLN A 316 23.09 -16.09 16.84
CA GLN A 316 21.84 -15.46 16.42
C GLN A 316 21.42 -14.30 17.30
N LEU A 317 22.02 -14.10 18.48
CA LEU A 317 21.70 -13.02 19.41
C LEU A 317 22.85 -12.02 19.51
N PHE A 318 22.51 -10.76 19.29
CA PHE A 318 23.39 -9.61 19.30
C PHE A 318 22.88 -8.62 20.35
N ALA A 319 23.46 -8.69 21.55
CA ALA A 319 23.04 -7.84 22.65
C ALA A 319 23.78 -6.50 22.64
N VAL A 320 23.15 -5.45 23.12
CA VAL A 320 23.82 -4.17 23.38
C VAL A 320 23.43 -3.65 24.76
N SER A 321 24.41 -3.15 25.51
CA SER A 321 24.15 -2.53 26.81
C SER A 321 24.99 -1.28 26.98
N SER A 322 24.41 -0.29 27.65
CA SER A 322 25.18 0.85 28.16
C SER A 322 25.97 0.52 29.44
N ASN A 323 25.74 -0.65 30.03
CA ASN A 323 26.42 -1.11 31.24
C ASN A 323 27.44 -2.21 30.93
N ARG A 324 28.72 -1.92 31.21
CA ARG A 324 29.84 -2.85 30.97
C ARG A 324 29.71 -4.16 31.71
N ALA A 325 29.29 -4.14 32.98
CA ALA A 325 29.13 -5.37 33.75
C ALA A 325 28.05 -6.29 33.14
N ILE A 326 27.03 -5.71 32.51
CA ILE A 326 25.95 -6.45 31.86
C ILE A 326 26.41 -6.99 30.51
N ALA A 327 27.06 -6.17 29.68
CA ALA A 327 27.66 -6.62 28.43
C ALA A 327 28.65 -7.77 28.66
N ASP A 328 29.54 -7.64 29.65
CA ASP A 328 30.53 -8.67 29.99
C ASP A 328 29.85 -9.97 30.48
N LYS A 329 28.79 -9.88 31.31
CA LYS A 329 28.03 -11.07 31.76
C LYS A 329 27.29 -11.75 30.61
N ILE A 330 26.75 -10.99 29.66
CA ILE A 330 26.11 -11.56 28.45
C ILE A 330 27.17 -12.28 27.60
N ALA A 331 28.34 -11.67 27.41
CA ALA A 331 29.47 -12.28 26.70
C ALA A 331 29.99 -13.55 27.38
N GLN A 332 30.06 -13.57 28.73
CA GLN A 332 30.44 -14.77 29.50
C GLN A 332 29.49 -15.95 29.29
N LYS A 333 28.24 -15.70 28.89
CA LYS A 333 27.26 -16.74 28.54
C LYS A 333 27.34 -17.19 27.08
N GLY A 334 28.32 -16.69 26.32
CA GLY A 334 28.57 -17.08 24.94
C GLY A 334 27.84 -16.27 23.88
N TRP A 335 27.04 -15.28 24.29
CA TRP A 335 26.32 -14.40 23.37
C TRP A 335 27.20 -13.23 22.91
N ARG A 336 26.99 -12.74 21.70
CA ARG A 336 27.68 -11.52 21.24
C ARG A 336 27.07 -10.30 21.96
N ALA A 337 27.92 -9.45 22.54
CA ALA A 337 27.50 -8.27 23.27
C ALA A 337 28.40 -7.08 22.97
N GLU A 338 27.79 -5.92 22.73
CA GLU A 338 28.50 -4.66 22.49
C GLU A 338 28.17 -3.60 23.54
N MET A 339 29.15 -2.72 23.75
CA MET A 339 29.02 -1.57 24.64
C MET A 339 28.48 -0.37 23.87
N ALA A 340 27.34 0.15 24.30
CA ALA A 340 26.84 1.43 23.83
C ALA A 340 27.28 2.56 24.78
N VAL A 341 27.48 3.76 24.22
CA VAL A 341 27.80 4.97 25.01
C VAL A 341 26.61 5.38 25.89
N ARG A 342 25.39 5.02 25.47
CA ARG A 342 24.12 5.35 26.13
C ARG A 342 23.14 4.21 25.93
N PRO A 343 22.08 4.12 26.75
CA PRO A 343 21.02 3.14 26.54
C PRO A 343 20.47 3.23 25.12
N MET A 344 20.54 2.11 24.40
CA MET A 344 19.92 1.97 23.09
C MET A 344 18.44 1.69 23.33
N THR A 345 17.61 2.73 23.29
CA THR A 345 16.16 2.53 23.16
C THR A 345 15.88 1.94 21.75
N GLY A 346 14.64 1.66 21.32
CA GLY A 346 14.15 1.23 19.98
C GLY A 346 14.97 0.82 18.71
N ALA A 347 16.30 0.84 18.57
CA ALA A 347 17.04 0.32 17.41
C ALA A 347 18.43 -0.18 17.80
N PRO A 348 18.52 -1.22 18.65
CA PRO A 348 19.77 -1.90 18.97
C PRO A 348 20.57 -2.33 17.74
N ILE A 349 19.91 -2.59 16.60
CA ILE A 349 20.58 -2.92 15.34
C ILE A 349 21.63 -1.87 14.91
N LEU A 350 21.42 -0.60 15.24
CA LEU A 350 22.36 0.48 14.89
C LEU A 350 23.67 0.44 15.67
N ALA A 351 23.75 -0.31 16.78
CA ALA A 351 25.03 -0.54 17.45
C ALA A 351 25.99 -1.34 16.55
N TYR A 352 25.43 -2.17 15.66
CA TYR A 352 26.13 -3.06 14.76
C TYR A 352 26.15 -2.56 13.30
N GLU A 353 25.82 -1.27 13.06
CA GLU A 353 25.66 -0.68 11.72
C GLU A 353 26.89 -0.94 10.82
N ALA A 354 28.11 -0.84 11.38
CA ALA A 354 29.35 -1.03 10.63
C ALA A 354 29.63 -2.49 10.20
N GLU A 355 28.99 -3.48 10.84
CA GLU A 355 29.19 -4.90 10.56
C GLU A 355 27.93 -5.57 9.98
N ILE A 356 26.86 -4.81 9.75
CA ILE A 356 25.55 -5.36 9.43
C ILE A 356 25.57 -6.24 8.18
N ASP A 357 26.36 -5.88 7.18
CA ASP A 357 26.52 -6.64 5.93
C ASP A 357 27.12 -8.03 6.14
N ALA A 358 27.96 -8.19 7.17
CA ALA A 358 28.56 -9.48 7.53
C ALA A 358 27.64 -10.31 8.43
N LEU A 359 26.75 -9.66 9.19
CA LEU A 359 25.90 -10.30 10.20
C LEU A 359 24.54 -10.74 9.67
N VAL A 360 24.03 -10.05 8.65
CA VAL A 360 22.68 -10.21 8.11
C VAL A 360 22.71 -10.56 6.62
N GLY A 361 22.16 -11.71 6.29
CA GLY A 361 21.86 -12.10 4.91
C GLY A 361 20.51 -11.54 4.42
N GLU A 362 20.30 -11.50 3.11
CA GLU A 362 19.05 -11.00 2.52
C GLU A 362 17.81 -11.82 2.94
N ASN A 363 18.01 -13.11 3.18
CA ASN A 363 16.97 -14.06 3.59
C ASN A 363 16.79 -14.17 5.11
N ASP A 364 17.60 -13.44 5.90
CA ASP A 364 17.48 -13.46 7.36
C ASP A 364 16.24 -12.70 7.83
N ILE A 365 15.80 -13.02 9.04
CA ILE A 365 14.72 -12.30 9.73
C ILE A 365 15.34 -11.59 10.92
N VAL A 366 15.33 -10.26 10.88
CA VAL A 366 16.03 -9.44 11.84
C VAL A 366 15.06 -8.89 12.86
N PHE A 367 15.15 -9.35 14.11
CA PHE A 367 14.35 -8.86 15.22
C PHE A 367 15.12 -7.77 15.94
N ASN A 368 14.58 -6.56 15.92
CA ASN A 368 15.13 -5.41 16.62
C ASN A 368 14.30 -5.19 17.89
N LEU A 369 14.86 -5.49 19.06
CA LEU A 369 14.15 -5.56 20.34
C LEU A 369 14.80 -4.64 21.39
N SER A 370 14.10 -3.61 21.85
CA SER A 370 14.61 -2.73 22.90
C SER A 370 14.17 -3.17 24.30
N CYS A 371 15.11 -3.23 25.25
CA CYS A 371 14.82 -3.24 26.68
C CYS A 371 14.70 -1.81 27.21
N PHE A 372 13.89 -1.62 28.24
CA PHE A 372 13.41 -0.31 28.68
C PHE A 372 14.34 0.32 29.71
N ASP A 373 15.04 1.40 29.34
CA ASP A 373 15.91 2.14 30.27
C ASP A 373 15.14 2.85 31.40
N ARG A 374 13.97 3.44 31.09
CA ARG A 374 13.19 4.24 32.06
C ARG A 374 12.19 3.44 32.89
N ASP A 375 11.76 2.28 32.40
CA ASP A 375 10.72 1.47 33.04
C ASP A 375 11.28 0.33 33.92
N ARG A 376 12.63 0.24 34.06
CA ARG A 376 13.36 -0.75 34.90
C ARG A 376 12.79 -0.89 36.32
N LYS A 377 12.17 0.15 36.86
CA LYS A 377 11.64 0.18 38.23
C LYS A 377 10.23 -0.41 38.38
N ASN A 378 9.53 -0.71 37.29
CA ASN A 378 8.16 -1.24 37.34
C ASN A 378 8.10 -2.64 36.72
N TYR A 379 8.29 -3.65 37.56
CA TYR A 379 8.23 -5.07 37.20
C TYR A 379 7.01 -5.42 36.34
N ARG A 380 5.79 -4.98 36.73
CA ARG A 380 4.56 -5.31 36.00
C ARG A 380 4.53 -4.73 34.59
N LEU A 381 5.03 -3.50 34.44
CA LEU A 381 5.12 -2.87 33.14
C LEU A 381 6.14 -3.59 32.25
N ARG A 382 7.30 -3.98 32.80
CA ARG A 382 8.33 -4.73 32.09
C ARG A 382 7.84 -6.10 31.62
N ASP A 383 7.27 -6.90 32.51
CA ASP A 383 6.72 -8.23 32.17
C ASP A 383 5.64 -8.11 31.09
N PHE A 384 4.72 -7.17 31.25
CA PHE A 384 3.69 -6.88 30.25
C PHE A 384 4.28 -6.54 28.87
N MET A 385 5.35 -5.74 28.84
CA MET A 385 6.01 -5.36 27.59
C MET A 385 6.71 -6.54 26.90
N ILE A 386 7.36 -7.41 27.66
CA ILE A 386 7.97 -8.62 27.11
C ILE A 386 6.88 -9.51 26.52
N GLU A 387 5.79 -9.74 27.25
CA GLU A 387 4.67 -10.56 26.79
C GLU A 387 3.97 -9.99 25.55
N ASN A 388 3.77 -8.66 25.47
CA ASN A 388 3.00 -8.07 24.37
C ASN A 388 3.82 -7.74 23.12
N TYR A 389 5.13 -7.54 23.25
CA TYR A 389 5.98 -7.12 22.12
C TYR A 389 7.01 -8.18 21.79
N TRP A 390 7.86 -8.57 22.75
CA TRP A 390 8.90 -9.56 22.49
C TRP A 390 8.29 -10.93 22.21
N ALA A 391 7.32 -11.41 22.98
CA ALA A 391 6.71 -12.71 22.73
C ALA A 391 5.91 -12.75 21.42
N THR A 392 5.24 -11.65 21.05
CA THR A 392 4.53 -11.48 19.78
C THR A 392 5.47 -11.49 18.57
N LEU A 393 6.74 -11.13 18.75
CA LEU A 393 7.71 -11.04 17.64
C LEU A 393 8.73 -12.19 17.64
N ALA A 394 9.35 -12.46 18.78
CA ALA A 394 10.55 -13.26 18.89
C ALA A 394 10.41 -14.44 19.86
N SER A 395 9.18 -14.89 20.16
CA SER A 395 9.00 -16.23 20.72
C SER A 395 9.23 -17.29 19.65
N GLU A 396 9.58 -18.51 20.06
CA GLU A 396 9.77 -19.66 19.14
C GLU A 396 8.61 -19.83 18.15
N ARG A 397 7.36 -19.65 18.62
CA ARG A 397 6.15 -19.72 17.79
C ARG A 397 6.01 -18.51 16.85
N ALA A 398 6.27 -17.31 17.38
CA ALA A 398 6.13 -16.08 16.60
C ALA A 398 7.14 -16.00 15.46
N ILE A 399 8.38 -16.46 15.66
CA ILE A 399 9.43 -16.44 14.63
C ILE A 399 8.98 -17.19 13.39
N ALA A 400 8.43 -18.39 13.54
CA ALA A 400 7.94 -19.18 12.41
C ALA A 400 6.74 -18.52 11.69
N ALA A 401 5.81 -17.94 12.45
CA ALA A 401 4.68 -17.22 11.88
C ALA A 401 5.13 -15.99 11.09
N ILE A 402 6.04 -15.18 11.64
CA ILE A 402 6.61 -13.98 11.02
C ILE A 402 7.42 -14.32 9.78
N ALA A 403 8.25 -15.38 9.84
CA ALA A 403 8.97 -15.89 8.67
C ALA A 403 8.02 -16.15 7.49
N SER A 404 6.90 -16.83 7.76
CA SER A 404 5.92 -17.14 6.73
C SER A 404 5.28 -15.89 6.10
N GLN A 405 5.20 -14.78 6.84
CA GLN A 405 4.67 -13.52 6.30
C GLN A 405 5.65 -12.88 5.31
N PHE A 406 6.95 -12.88 5.64
CA PHE A 406 7.99 -12.38 4.73
C PHE A 406 8.17 -13.26 3.49
N ASP A 407 7.98 -14.56 3.63
CA ASP A 407 8.05 -15.52 2.52
C ASP A 407 6.80 -15.45 1.62
N ARG A 408 5.63 -15.12 2.18
CA ARG A 408 4.38 -15.02 1.43
C ARG A 408 4.30 -13.76 0.57
N VAL A 409 4.85 -12.65 1.07
CA VAL A 409 4.82 -11.36 0.37
C VAL A 409 6.21 -10.74 0.42
N GLU A 410 6.93 -10.81 -0.69
CA GLU A 410 8.28 -10.26 -0.82
C GLU A 410 8.35 -8.76 -0.46
N ARG A 411 7.34 -7.97 -0.81
CA ARG A 411 7.36 -6.55 -0.52
C ARG A 411 7.02 -6.20 0.92
N VAL A 412 6.63 -7.16 1.77
CA VAL A 412 6.59 -6.92 3.22
C VAL A 412 8.02 -6.91 3.75
N GLY A 413 8.46 -5.77 4.27
CA GLY A 413 9.80 -5.59 4.82
C GLY A 413 9.83 -5.33 6.33
N LEU A 414 8.70 -4.91 6.91
CA LEU A 414 8.58 -4.55 8.32
C LEU A 414 7.35 -5.23 8.92
N ILE A 415 7.51 -5.89 10.06
CA ILE A 415 6.41 -6.42 10.88
C ILE A 415 6.60 -5.95 12.31
N PHE A 416 5.55 -5.40 12.92
CA PHE A 416 5.64 -4.90 14.29
C PHE A 416 4.41 -5.26 15.11
N ALA A 417 4.58 -5.35 16.42
CA ALA A 417 3.49 -5.55 17.36
C ALA A 417 2.81 -4.20 17.66
N PRO A 418 1.48 -4.12 17.66
CA PRO A 418 0.76 -2.89 17.94
C PRO A 418 0.99 -2.40 19.37
N THR A 419 1.04 -1.07 19.55
CA THR A 419 1.19 -0.43 20.86
C THR A 419 -0.15 -0.29 21.59
N GLU A 420 -0.11 -0.17 22.92
CA GLU A 420 -1.34 0.05 23.71
C GLU A 420 -2.15 1.29 23.29
N SER A 421 -1.62 2.28 22.57
CA SER A 421 -2.44 3.37 22.00
C SER A 421 -3.44 2.87 20.96
N VAL A 422 -3.16 1.75 20.30
CA VAL A 422 -4.13 1.01 19.45
C VAL A 422 -5.15 0.25 20.33
N PHE A 423 -4.79 -0.07 21.58
CA PHE A 423 -5.57 -0.90 22.52
C PHE A 423 -6.06 -0.17 23.79
N GLY A 424 -5.99 1.16 23.90
CA GLY A 424 -6.24 1.84 25.16
C GLY A 424 -6.40 3.35 25.06
N ARG A 425 -7.65 3.82 25.20
CA ARG A 425 -8.10 5.23 25.26
C ARG A 425 -7.71 6.12 24.08
N THR A 426 -8.44 6.00 22.98
CA THR A 426 -8.84 7.17 22.21
C THR A 426 -10.26 7.00 21.68
N THR A 427 -11.15 7.93 22.01
CA THR A 427 -12.43 8.17 21.32
C THR A 427 -12.22 8.80 19.93
N ARG A 428 -11.00 8.74 19.41
CA ARG A 428 -10.58 9.20 18.08
C ARG A 428 -9.49 8.26 17.58
N VAL A 429 -9.80 7.47 16.55
CA VAL A 429 -8.78 6.81 15.73
C VAL A 429 -8.06 7.95 15.00
N GLU A 430 -6.93 8.41 15.55
CA GLU A 430 -6.01 9.27 14.82
C GLU A 430 -5.08 8.39 13.99
N PRO A 431 -4.69 8.80 12.77
CA PRO A 431 -3.77 8.05 11.92
C PRO A 431 -2.46 7.73 12.64
N LEU A 432 -1.87 6.55 12.44
CA LEU A 432 -0.54 6.21 12.98
C LEU A 432 0.53 7.11 12.36
N CYS A 433 0.28 7.64 11.16
CA CYS A 433 1.14 8.60 10.48
C CYS A 433 0.30 9.71 9.80
N PRO A 434 -0.10 10.77 10.51
CA PRO A 434 -0.79 11.89 9.88
C PRO A 434 0.25 12.75 9.14
N GLN A 435 0.60 12.34 7.92
CA GLN A 435 1.40 13.09 6.94
C GLN A 435 2.88 13.31 7.32
N ALA A 436 3.73 12.32 7.03
CA ALA A 436 5.19 12.52 6.93
C ALA A 436 5.62 13.29 5.65
N SER A 437 4.71 13.95 4.94
CA SER A 437 4.98 14.55 3.63
C SER A 437 5.43 16.01 3.66
N ASN A 438 5.51 16.68 4.81
CA ASN A 438 6.16 17.98 4.91
C ASN A 438 6.83 18.11 6.28
N TRP A 439 8.15 18.12 6.30
CA TRP A 439 8.90 18.65 7.43
C TRP A 439 8.70 20.17 7.47
N ASP A 440 7.54 20.60 7.97
CA ASP A 440 7.44 21.86 8.70
C ASP A 440 6.50 21.66 9.90
N PHE A 441 7.09 21.58 11.08
CA PHE A 441 6.48 21.08 12.32
C PHE A 441 5.59 22.13 13.04
N ASP A 442 5.52 23.36 12.53
CA ASP A 442 4.91 24.51 13.23
C ASP A 442 3.40 24.69 12.99
N ALA A 443 2.76 23.88 12.14
CA ALA A 443 1.38 24.11 11.69
C ALA A 443 0.26 23.32 12.44
N TYR A 444 0.56 22.57 13.49
CA TYR A 444 -0.47 21.77 14.16
C TYR A 444 -1.41 22.61 15.06
N PRO A 445 -2.74 22.33 15.06
CA PRO A 445 -3.67 22.99 15.97
C PRO A 445 -3.34 22.73 17.45
N PRO A 446 -3.54 23.71 18.37
CA PRO A 446 -3.22 23.55 19.79
C PRO A 446 -3.90 22.36 20.49
N TYR A 447 -4.97 21.80 19.91
CA TYR A 447 -5.64 20.61 20.46
C TYR A 447 -4.92 19.30 20.10
N ALA A 448 -4.26 19.21 18.95
CA ALA A 448 -3.42 18.05 18.57
C ALA A 448 -2.18 17.98 19.47
N GLN A 449 -1.62 19.14 19.85
CA GLN A 449 -0.53 19.26 20.83
C GLN A 449 -0.92 18.80 22.26
N ARG A 450 -2.24 18.69 22.54
CA ARG A 450 -2.80 18.35 23.86
C ARG A 450 -3.48 16.97 23.90
N ALA A 451 -3.32 16.13 22.87
CA ALA A 451 -3.90 14.80 22.85
C ALA A 451 -3.34 13.92 24.00
N LEU A 452 -4.22 13.61 24.97
CA LEU A 452 -4.01 12.66 26.06
C LEU A 452 -3.95 11.23 25.49
N GLY A 453 -2.81 10.85 24.91
CA GLY A 453 -2.57 9.50 24.38
C GLY A 453 -1.19 9.30 23.77
N GLN A 454 -0.59 10.35 23.21
CA GLN A 454 0.77 10.31 22.63
C GLN A 454 1.87 10.81 23.58
N ALA A 455 1.48 11.38 24.72
CA ALA A 455 2.42 11.93 25.69
C ALA A 455 2.86 10.85 26.69
N ASN A 456 4.03 10.23 26.45
CA ASN A 456 5.01 9.73 27.45
C ASN A 456 5.69 8.39 27.10
N TRP A 457 5.42 7.77 25.96
CA TRP A 457 5.98 6.45 25.68
C TRP A 457 7.31 6.55 24.90
N PRO A 458 8.44 6.13 25.48
CA PRO A 458 9.74 6.22 24.82
C PRO A 458 9.80 5.32 23.59
N TRP A 459 10.52 5.77 22.56
CA TRP A 459 11.03 5.02 21.42
C TRP A 459 11.08 3.49 21.64
N ARG A 460 10.11 2.74 21.07
CA ARG A 460 10.00 1.28 21.32
C ARG A 460 10.64 0.43 20.24
N GLY A 461 10.47 0.83 18.98
CA GLY A 461 11.11 0.26 17.78
C GLY A 461 11.16 -1.28 17.71
N ASN A 462 10.33 -1.98 18.48
CA ASN A 462 10.27 -3.43 18.52
C ASN A 462 9.64 -3.90 17.22
N ALA A 463 10.43 -4.51 16.36
CA ALA A 463 10.00 -4.95 15.05
C ALA A 463 10.80 -6.15 14.56
N ALA A 464 10.18 -6.93 13.69
CA ALA A 464 10.86 -7.83 12.78
C ALA A 464 11.04 -7.14 11.42
N LEU A 465 12.23 -7.27 10.85
CA LEU A 465 12.64 -6.66 9.59
C LEU A 465 13.10 -7.78 8.65
N ALA A 466 12.76 -7.67 7.37
CA ALA A 466 13.34 -8.53 6.35
C ALA A 466 14.83 -8.19 6.17
N GLY A 467 15.69 -9.19 6.01
CA GLY A 467 17.12 -8.99 5.76
C GLY A 467 17.38 -8.03 4.59
N ARG A 468 16.66 -8.19 3.48
CA ARG A 468 16.69 -7.26 2.33
C ARG A 468 16.38 -5.79 2.67
N LEU A 469 15.45 -5.52 3.60
CA LEU A 469 15.17 -4.16 4.06
C LEU A 469 16.34 -3.61 4.89
N VAL A 470 16.89 -4.45 5.78
CA VAL A 470 18.06 -4.08 6.60
C VAL A 470 19.27 -3.80 5.73
N LYS A 471 19.44 -4.49 4.61
CA LYS A 471 20.55 -4.25 3.67
C LYS A 471 20.33 -3.06 2.74
N ASP A 472 19.13 -2.46 2.75
CA ASP A 472 18.90 -1.21 2.03
C ASP A 472 19.62 -0.05 2.75
N VAL A 473 20.64 0.49 2.09
CA VAL A 473 21.45 1.60 2.60
C VAL A 473 20.59 2.84 2.89
N LYS A 474 19.55 3.11 2.10
CA LYS A 474 18.64 4.24 2.33
C LYS A 474 17.83 4.01 3.60
N PHE A 475 17.39 2.78 3.85
CA PHE A 475 16.67 2.42 5.07
C PHE A 475 17.54 2.63 6.30
N LEU A 476 18.74 2.02 6.34
CA LEU A 476 19.65 2.14 7.49
C LEU A 476 20.10 3.58 7.74
N CYS A 477 20.46 4.31 6.69
CA CYS A 477 20.89 5.69 6.81
C CYS A 477 19.79 6.57 7.44
N ARG A 478 18.55 6.46 6.94
CA ARG A 478 17.40 7.19 7.50
C ARG A 478 17.07 6.74 8.93
N LEU A 479 17.19 5.45 9.23
CA LEU A 479 17.00 4.93 10.58
C LEU A 479 18.05 5.50 11.55
N SER A 480 19.31 5.60 11.11
CA SER A 480 20.43 6.18 11.87
C SER A 480 20.24 7.69 12.09
N GLU A 481 19.86 8.44 11.05
CA GLU A 481 19.50 9.86 11.15
C GLU A 481 18.36 10.08 12.15
N MET A 482 17.28 9.31 12.00
CA MET A 482 16.15 9.33 12.91
C MET A 482 16.58 9.04 14.36
N HIS A 483 17.39 8.01 14.59
CA HIS A 483 17.91 7.66 15.92
C HIS A 483 18.73 8.80 16.56
N LYS A 484 19.52 9.54 15.77
CA LYS A 484 20.29 10.70 16.25
C LYS A 484 19.37 11.85 16.70
N LEU A 485 18.27 12.08 15.98
CA LEU A 485 17.30 13.14 16.28
C LEU A 485 16.48 12.86 17.55
N PHE A 486 16.29 11.59 17.93
CA PHE A 486 15.58 11.16 19.13
C PHE A 486 16.34 11.39 20.45
N ASN A 487 17.09 12.48 20.56
CA ASN A 487 17.83 12.85 21.77
C ASN A 487 16.88 13.39 22.87
N HIS A 488 16.94 12.74 24.04
CA HIS A 488 15.89 12.66 25.06
C HIS A 488 15.55 13.94 25.86
N ARG A 489 15.75 15.17 25.33
CA ARG A 489 15.47 16.41 26.07
C ARG A 489 14.74 17.54 25.32
N ALA A 490 14.54 17.48 24.00
CA ALA A 490 13.92 18.61 23.30
C ALA A 490 13.13 18.28 22.03
N ALA A 491 12.96 17.00 21.65
CA ALA A 491 12.17 16.67 20.47
C ALA A 491 10.66 16.82 20.79
N PRO A 492 9.89 17.63 20.02
CA PRO A 492 8.45 17.67 20.16
C PRO A 492 7.87 16.27 19.92
N LYS A 493 6.81 15.95 20.65
CA LYS A 493 6.16 14.62 20.70
C LYS A 493 5.84 14.15 19.28
N VAL A 494 6.65 13.22 18.78
CA VAL A 494 6.47 12.62 17.45
C VAL A 494 5.31 11.62 17.52
N ALA A 495 4.58 11.48 16.40
CA ALA A 495 3.62 10.41 16.16
C ALA A 495 4.17 9.03 16.56
N GLY A 496 3.27 8.05 16.79
CA GLY A 496 3.65 6.68 17.16
C GLY A 496 4.78 6.17 16.27
N ILE A 497 5.89 5.78 16.88
CA ILE A 497 7.15 5.61 16.16
C ILE A 497 7.15 4.41 15.20
N GLU A 498 6.25 3.48 15.46
CA GLU A 498 5.92 2.40 14.54
C GLU A 498 5.52 2.97 13.16
N GLY A 499 4.82 4.11 13.13
CA GLY A 499 4.51 4.84 11.90
C GLY A 499 5.74 5.44 11.21
N VAL A 500 6.78 5.84 11.97
CA VAL A 500 8.01 6.42 11.38
C VAL A 500 8.89 5.33 10.75
N ILE A 501 9.14 4.21 11.43
CA ILE A 501 9.91 3.11 10.85
C ILE A 501 9.15 2.53 9.64
N ALA A 502 7.82 2.43 9.73
CA ALA A 502 7.00 2.02 8.60
C ALA A 502 7.05 3.00 7.43
N GLU A 503 7.10 4.31 7.68
CA GLU A 503 7.31 5.31 6.62
C GLU A 503 8.71 5.22 6.01
N ILE A 504 9.75 4.99 6.81
CA ILE A 504 11.11 4.79 6.30
C ILE A 504 11.16 3.52 5.42
N ALA A 505 10.50 2.43 5.85
CA ALA A 505 10.36 1.21 5.06
C ALA A 505 9.59 1.47 3.75
N ARG A 506 8.47 2.20 3.82
CA ARG A 506 7.66 2.59 2.65
C ARG A 506 8.47 3.37 1.62
N ARG A 507 9.23 4.38 2.08
CA ARG A 507 10.14 5.16 1.22
C ARG A 507 11.36 4.39 0.73
N SER A 508 11.54 3.17 1.21
CA SER A 508 12.56 2.22 0.73
C SER A 508 11.92 1.12 -0.13
N GLY A 509 10.63 1.27 -0.50
CA GLY A 509 9.91 0.33 -1.37
C GLY A 509 9.33 -0.90 -0.66
N TYR A 510 9.18 -0.86 0.67
CA TYR A 510 8.68 -1.98 1.46
C TYR A 510 7.39 -1.63 2.22
N ALA A 511 6.44 -2.56 2.20
CA ALA A 511 5.22 -2.52 2.98
C ALA A 511 5.47 -2.93 4.44
N ALA A 512 4.66 -2.36 5.34
CA ALA A 512 4.63 -2.66 6.75
C ALA A 512 3.40 -3.51 7.11
N LYS A 513 3.52 -4.39 8.09
CA LYS A 513 2.47 -5.30 8.56
C LYS A 513 2.37 -5.31 10.09
N LEU A 514 1.18 -5.60 10.61
CA LEU A 514 0.98 -5.83 12.05
C LEU A 514 1.10 -7.31 12.39
N ALA A 515 1.74 -7.62 13.52
CA ALA A 515 1.69 -8.92 14.18
C ALA A 515 0.83 -8.83 15.44
N VAL A 516 -0.12 -9.74 15.59
CA VAL A 516 -1.05 -9.79 16.72
C VAL A 516 -1.21 -11.20 17.23
N THR A 517 -1.44 -11.37 18.53
CA THR A 517 -1.90 -12.65 19.09
C THR A 517 -3.43 -12.76 18.98
N THR A 518 -3.99 -13.97 19.07
CA THR A 518 -5.42 -14.20 19.19
C THR A 518 -6.00 -13.47 20.40
N GLU A 519 -5.28 -13.42 21.52
CA GLU A 519 -5.69 -12.64 22.68
C GLU A 519 -5.81 -11.14 22.36
N GLN A 520 -4.83 -10.58 21.64
CA GLN A 520 -4.86 -9.20 21.18
C GLN A 520 -6.03 -8.96 20.19
N CYS A 521 -6.30 -9.91 19.29
CA CYS A 521 -7.46 -9.87 18.41
C CYS A 521 -8.77 -9.87 19.19
N ILE A 522 -8.92 -10.72 20.20
CA ILE A 522 -10.10 -10.77 21.06
C ILE A 522 -10.26 -9.47 21.85
N LYS A 523 -9.17 -8.80 22.23
CA LYS A 523 -9.23 -7.46 22.84
C LYS A 523 -9.69 -6.37 21.84
N LEU A 524 -9.51 -6.59 20.54
CA LEU A 524 -9.95 -5.69 19.45
C LEU A 524 -11.40 -5.92 19.01
N ILE A 525 -11.86 -7.18 18.96
CA ILE A 525 -13.19 -7.56 18.44
C ILE A 525 -14.34 -6.81 19.15
N PRO A 526 -14.42 -6.77 20.50
CA PRO A 526 -15.45 -6.02 21.23
C PRO A 526 -15.48 -4.54 20.87
N ARG A 527 -14.38 -3.96 20.37
CA ARG A 527 -14.25 -2.52 20.09
C ARG A 527 -14.64 -2.16 18.66
N TRP A 528 -14.52 -3.09 17.73
CA TRP A 528 -15.08 -2.96 16.38
C TRP A 528 -16.58 -3.31 16.34
N SER A 529 -17.02 -4.25 17.18
CA SER A 529 -18.45 -4.55 17.38
C SER A 529 -19.19 -3.51 18.25
N LEU A 530 -18.46 -2.57 18.87
CA LEU A 530 -19.02 -1.49 19.67
C LEU A 530 -18.56 -0.12 19.14
N SER A 531 -19.16 0.33 18.05
CA SER A 531 -19.80 1.64 18.22
C SER A 531 -21.01 1.39 19.11
N GLU A 532 -20.79 1.35 20.42
CA GLU A 532 -21.85 1.22 21.43
C GLU A 532 -22.99 2.21 21.13
N ARG A 533 -22.64 3.34 20.52
CA ARG A 533 -23.54 4.32 19.93
C ARG A 533 -24.33 3.82 18.72
N LYS A 534 -23.74 3.34 17.61
CA LYS A 534 -24.56 2.87 16.46
C LYS A 534 -25.34 1.59 16.78
N PHE A 535 -24.83 0.72 17.65
CA PHE A 535 -25.60 -0.44 18.11
C PHE A 535 -26.75 0.02 19.00
N ARG A 536 -26.54 0.95 19.95
CA ARG A 536 -27.65 1.58 20.69
C ARG A 536 -28.63 2.31 19.78
N ASP A 537 -28.16 3.15 18.86
CA ASP A 537 -29.00 3.93 17.94
C ASP A 537 -29.79 3.00 17.02
N ALA A 538 -29.18 1.92 16.52
CA ALA A 538 -29.87 0.91 15.71
C ALA A 538 -30.84 0.08 16.55
N THR A 539 -30.50 -0.26 17.79
CA THR A 539 -31.36 -1.01 18.71
C THR A 539 -32.51 -0.15 19.22
N GLU A 540 -32.30 1.14 19.47
CA GLU A 540 -33.31 2.14 19.83
C GLU A 540 -34.21 2.47 18.64
N GLN A 541 -33.66 2.65 17.43
CA GLN A 541 -34.48 2.79 16.22
C GLN A 541 -35.31 1.54 15.94
N GLN A 542 -34.75 0.35 16.13
CA GLN A 542 -35.49 -0.89 15.95
C GLN A 542 -36.54 -1.09 17.06
N ALA A 543 -36.21 -0.78 18.31
CA ALA A 543 -37.17 -0.80 19.42
C ALA A 543 -38.28 0.23 19.25
N GLN A 544 -37.98 1.41 18.71
CA GLN A 544 -38.96 2.45 18.40
C GLN A 544 -39.88 2.01 17.26
N ARG A 545 -39.33 1.47 16.17
CA ARG A 545 -40.13 0.87 15.07
C ARG A 545 -41.05 -0.26 15.55
N LEU A 546 -40.59 -1.09 16.49
CA LEU A 546 -41.42 -2.16 17.06
C LEU A 546 -42.50 -1.64 18.01
N ARG A 547 -42.29 -0.51 18.70
CA ARG A 547 -43.32 0.17 19.50
C ARG A 547 -44.34 0.87 18.61
N ASP A 548 -43.90 1.49 17.52
CA ASP A 548 -44.76 2.21 16.58
C ASP A 548 -45.57 1.26 15.68
N ALA A 549 -45.11 0.02 15.52
CA ALA A 549 -45.80 -1.04 14.78
C ALA A 549 -46.71 -1.93 15.66
N ALA A 550 -46.75 -1.71 16.98
CA ALA A 550 -47.69 -2.42 17.85
C ALA A 550 -49.09 -1.77 17.71
N PRO A 551 -50.14 -2.52 17.35
CA PRO A 551 -51.49 -1.98 17.30
C PRO A 551 -51.92 -1.55 18.72
N GLN A 552 -52.49 -0.35 18.84
CA GLN A 552 -53.08 0.16 20.10
C GLN A 552 -54.18 -0.76 20.63
#